data_AF-A0A8S3K994-F1
#
_entry.id   AF-A0A8S3K994-F1
#
_cell.length_a   1.000
_cell.length_b   1.000
_cell.length_c   1.000
_cell.angle_alpha   90.00
_cell.angle_beta   90.00
_cell.angle_gamma   90.00
#
_symmetry.space_group_name_H-M   'P 1'
#
loop_
_entity.id
_entity.type
_entity.pdbx_description
1 polymer ?
#
loop_
_entity_poly.entity_id
_entity_poly.type
_entity_poly.pdbx_seq_one_letter_code
_entity_poly.pdbx_strand_id
1 'polypeptide(L)'
;VDIVNSLEQATHRAKLLLDTPSAMIESVFLFGGVNPYEQALELKLVKRVYLTRIFAEVPNCDARVSKFDLSDFQRVKRPSGEVLAELDDQIIEENGWKYQFQVYDLQDS
;
A
#
# COMPACT_ATOMS: atom_id res chain seq x y z
N VAL A 1 1.59 12.36 18.54
CA VAL A 1 0.68 11.99 17.44
C VAL A 1 0.24 13.28 16.79
N ASP A 2 0.62 13.48 15.53
CA ASP A 2 0.08 14.59 14.74
C ASP A 2 -1.24 14.15 14.12
N ILE A 3 -2.26 14.98 14.26
CA ILE A 3 -3.59 14.75 13.69
C ILE A 3 -3.85 15.83 12.66
N VAL A 4 -4.25 15.43 11.47
CA VAL A 4 -4.58 16.29 10.33
C VAL A 4 -5.96 15.92 9.78
N ASN A 5 -6.58 16.84 9.06
CA ASN A 5 -7.97 16.71 8.62
C ASN A 5 -8.12 16.33 7.13
N SER A 6 -7.02 16.18 6.40
CA SER A 6 -7.03 15.77 4.99
C SER A 6 -5.77 14.98 4.60
N LEU A 7 -5.87 14.19 3.53
CA LEU A 7 -4.72 13.48 2.96
C LEU A 7 -3.66 14.48 2.48
N GLU A 8 -4.07 15.59 1.88
CA GLU A 8 -3.17 16.66 1.43
C GLU A 8 -2.30 17.21 2.58
N GLN A 9 -2.91 17.50 3.74
CA GLN A 9 -2.18 17.95 4.92
C GLN A 9 -1.21 16.86 5.43
N ALA A 10 -1.63 15.59 5.40
CA ALA A 10 -0.79 14.46 5.78
C ALA A 10 0.42 14.36 4.85
N THR A 11 0.22 14.40 3.54
CA THR A 11 1.29 14.29 2.54
C THR A 11 2.24 15.48 2.61
N HIS A 12 1.73 16.71 2.78
CA HIS A 12 2.56 17.90 2.95
C HIS A 12 3.47 17.79 4.18
N ARG A 13 2.91 17.40 5.33
CA ARG A 13 3.69 17.18 6.56
C ARG A 13 4.69 16.04 6.41
N ALA A 14 4.28 14.92 5.83
CA ALA A 14 5.15 13.78 5.59
C ALA A 14 6.36 14.16 4.73
N LYS A 15 6.15 14.99 3.71
CA LYS A 15 7.23 15.53 2.87
C LYS A 15 8.18 16.43 3.68
N LEU A 16 7.66 17.36 4.48
CA LEU A 16 8.49 18.20 5.34
C LEU A 16 9.34 17.37 6.31
N LEU A 17 8.76 16.32 6.88
CA LEU A 17 9.47 15.42 7.78
C LEU A 17 10.55 14.60 7.07
N LEU A 18 10.29 14.10 5.86
CA LEU A 18 11.28 13.39 5.04
C LEU A 18 12.44 14.31 4.61
N ASP A 19 12.15 15.56 4.29
CA ASP A 19 13.15 16.54 3.80
C ASP A 19 13.97 17.17 4.95
N THR A 20 13.66 16.86 6.21
CA THR A 20 14.38 17.40 7.37
C THR A 20 15.76 16.73 7.49
N PRO A 21 16.88 17.48 7.57
CA PRO A 21 18.23 16.88 7.63
C PRO A 21 18.47 15.94 8.82
N SER A 22 17.72 16.10 9.90
CA SER A 22 17.73 15.22 11.08
C SER A 22 16.47 14.34 11.18
N ALA A 23 15.84 14.05 10.04
CA ALA A 23 14.64 13.22 9.99
C ALA A 23 14.91 11.82 10.53
N MET A 24 14.03 11.35 11.41
CA MET A 24 13.99 9.96 11.87
C MET A 24 13.04 9.11 11.02
N ILE A 25 12.49 9.67 9.95
CA ILE A 25 11.50 9.02 9.08
C ILE A 25 12.20 8.61 7.79
N GLU A 26 12.24 7.31 7.53
CA GLU A 26 12.79 6.74 6.29
C GLU A 26 11.73 6.59 5.20
N SER A 27 10.52 6.22 5.58
CA SER A 27 9.44 5.87 4.65
C SER A 27 8.08 6.25 5.19
N VAL A 28 7.16 6.55 4.28
CA VAL A 28 5.78 6.93 4.59
C VAL A 28 4.87 5.89 3.98
N PHE A 29 4.02 5.30 4.81
CA PHE A 29 3.05 4.30 4.39
C PHE A 29 1.65 4.82 4.66
N LEU A 30 0.75 4.57 3.72
CA LEU A 30 -0.66 4.83 3.89
C LEU A 30 -1.35 3.54 4.30
N PHE A 31 -1.94 3.53 5.50
CA PHE A 31 -2.65 2.38 6.06
C PHE A 31 -4.11 2.77 6.38
N GLY A 32 -5.00 2.47 5.44
CA GLY A 32 -6.46 2.60 5.58
C GLY A 32 -7.01 4.03 5.68
N GLY A 33 -8.31 4.26 5.55
CA GLY A 33 -9.35 3.36 5.03
C GLY A 33 -9.64 3.60 3.53
N VAL A 34 -10.87 3.31 3.09
CA VAL A 34 -11.31 3.47 1.68
C VAL A 34 -10.92 4.82 1.08
N ASN A 35 -11.31 5.92 1.73
CA ASN A 35 -11.13 7.26 1.16
C ASN A 35 -9.63 7.63 0.96
N PRO A 36 -8.73 7.44 1.96
CA PRO A 36 -7.30 7.64 1.75
C PRO A 36 -6.70 6.76 0.63
N TYR A 37 -7.11 5.49 0.51
CA TYR A 37 -6.61 4.62 -0.56
C TYR A 37 -7.01 5.12 -1.94
N GLU A 38 -8.30 5.43 -2.14
CA GLU A 38 -8.81 5.91 -3.42
C GLU A 38 -8.15 7.23 -3.81
N GLN A 39 -8.03 8.19 -2.89
CA GLN A 39 -7.38 9.48 -3.16
C GLN A 39 -5.90 9.30 -3.51
N ALA A 40 -5.18 8.42 -2.81
CA ALA A 40 -3.75 8.24 -3.05
C ALA A 40 -3.45 7.58 -4.39
N LEU A 41 -4.30 6.64 -4.83
CA LEU A 41 -4.24 6.04 -6.17
C LEU A 41 -4.61 7.06 -7.25
N GLU A 42 -5.73 7.78 -7.08
CA GLU A 42 -6.24 8.77 -8.05
C GLU A 42 -5.25 9.93 -8.26
N LEU A 43 -4.61 10.42 -7.19
CA LEU A 43 -3.63 11.49 -7.24
C LEU A 43 -2.20 11.02 -7.56
N LYS A 44 -2.00 9.71 -7.81
CA LYS A 44 -0.70 9.08 -8.06
C LYS A 44 0.36 9.43 -7.00
N LEU A 45 -0.04 9.48 -5.74
CA LEU A 45 0.84 9.81 -4.60
C LEU A 45 1.65 8.60 -4.12
N VAL A 46 1.29 7.40 -4.55
CA VAL A 46 1.94 6.14 -4.15
C VAL A 46 2.81 5.59 -5.27
N LYS A 47 4.04 5.23 -4.93
CA LYS A 47 4.99 4.57 -5.85
C LYS A 47 4.94 3.05 -5.78
N ARG A 48 4.49 2.51 -4.66
CA ARG A 48 4.44 1.07 -4.39
C ARG A 48 3.18 0.71 -3.63
N VAL A 49 2.54 -0.39 -4.01
CA VAL A 49 1.39 -0.99 -3.33
C VAL A 49 1.80 -2.37 -2.82
N TYR A 50 1.62 -2.57 -1.52
CA TYR A 50 1.74 -3.87 -0.87
C TYR A 50 0.32 -4.43 -0.68
N LEU A 51 0.01 -5.52 -1.37
CA LEU A 51 -1.33 -6.12 -1.40
C LEU A 51 -1.30 -7.53 -0.84
N THR A 52 -2.05 -7.77 0.23
CA THR A 52 -2.43 -9.12 0.66
C THR A 52 -3.68 -9.53 -0.10
N ARG A 53 -3.52 -10.35 -1.15
CA ARG A 53 -4.64 -10.85 -1.95
C ARG A 53 -5.28 -12.04 -1.25
N ILE A 54 -6.47 -11.85 -0.70
CA ILE A 54 -7.28 -12.93 -0.12
C ILE A 54 -8.01 -13.67 -1.26
N PHE A 55 -7.85 -14.99 -1.36
CA PHE A 55 -8.49 -15.84 -2.37
C PHE A 55 -9.83 -16.41 -1.88
N ALA A 56 -10.65 -15.55 -1.29
CA ALA A 56 -11.96 -15.90 -0.80
C ALA A 56 -12.90 -14.70 -0.94
N GLU A 57 -14.18 -14.98 -1.17
CA GLU A 57 -15.21 -13.98 -1.04
C GLU A 57 -15.46 -13.74 0.46
N VAL A 58 -15.22 -12.51 0.91
CA VAL A 58 -15.49 -12.13 2.31
C VAL A 58 -16.93 -11.59 2.38
N PRO A 59 -17.86 -12.30 3.03
CA PRO A 59 -19.22 -11.81 3.19
C PRO A 59 -19.24 -10.61 4.16
N ASN A 60 -20.25 -9.75 4.00
CA ASN A 60 -20.54 -8.64 4.93
C ASN A 60 -19.44 -7.56 5.05
N CYS A 61 -18.65 -7.31 4.00
CA CYS A 61 -17.80 -6.12 3.95
C CYS A 61 -18.65 -4.85 3.75
N ASP A 62 -18.58 -3.92 4.70
CA ASP A 62 -19.24 -2.61 4.69
C ASP A 62 -18.38 -1.50 4.05
N ALA A 63 -17.06 -1.73 3.97
CA ALA A 63 -16.09 -0.86 3.32
C ALA A 63 -15.47 -1.54 2.09
N ARG A 64 -15.50 -0.86 0.94
CA ARG A 64 -14.89 -1.33 -0.31
C ARG A 64 -14.16 -0.20 -1.00
N VAL A 65 -12.95 -0.47 -1.47
CA VAL A 65 -12.20 0.43 -2.35
C VAL A 65 -12.76 0.24 -3.77
N SER A 66 -13.64 1.15 -4.18
CA SER A 66 -14.37 1.08 -5.45
C SER A 66 -13.52 1.48 -6.65
N LYS A 67 -12.55 2.38 -6.44
CA LYS A 67 -11.59 2.84 -7.44
C LYS A 67 -10.21 2.19 -7.27
N PHE A 68 -10.17 0.89 -7.03
CA PHE A 68 -8.89 0.17 -6.92
C PHE A 68 -8.37 -0.19 -8.31
N ASP A 69 -7.65 0.76 -8.93
CA ASP A 69 -7.03 0.58 -10.23
C ASP A 69 -5.50 0.50 -10.10
N LEU A 70 -4.93 -0.57 -10.63
CA LEU A 70 -3.49 -0.82 -10.68
C LEU A 70 -2.98 -0.87 -12.13
N SER A 71 -3.72 -0.33 -13.11
CA SER A 71 -3.32 -0.30 -14.52
C SER A 71 -1.96 0.33 -14.76
N ASP A 72 -1.63 1.35 -13.98
CA ASP A 72 -0.36 2.08 -14.04
C ASP A 72 0.76 1.39 -13.26
N PHE A 73 0.47 0.24 -12.63
CA PHE A 73 1.41 -0.47 -11.79
C PHE A 73 1.81 -1.82 -12.41
N GLN A 74 3.06 -2.20 -12.18
CA GLN A 74 3.58 -3.51 -12.54
C GLN A 74 3.77 -4.36 -11.29
N ARG A 75 3.31 -5.62 -11.32
CA ARG A 75 3.64 -6.58 -10.27
C ARG A 75 5.16 -6.84 -10.27
N VAL A 76 5.79 -6.67 -9.12
CA VAL A 76 7.23 -6.90 -8.91
C VAL A 76 7.44 -7.96 -7.84
N LYS A 77 8.65 -8.51 -7.82
CA LYS A 77 9.15 -9.31 -6.69
C LYS A 77 10.08 -8.47 -5.85
N ARG A 78 10.02 -8.66 -4.55
CA ARG A 78 10.99 -8.14 -3.60
C ARG A 78 12.36 -8.77 -3.87
N PRO A 79 13.45 -7.99 -3.74
CA PRO A 79 14.80 -8.52 -3.73
C PRO A 79 14.96 -9.68 -2.74
N SER A 80 15.77 -10.68 -3.08
CA SER A 80 15.92 -11.92 -2.28
C SER A 80 16.46 -11.73 -0.86
N GLY A 81 16.95 -10.54 -0.51
CA GLY A 81 17.39 -10.18 0.84
C GLY A 81 16.34 -9.44 1.67
N GLU A 82 15.19 -9.10 1.09
CA GLU A 82 14.10 -8.44 1.81
C GLU A 82 13.22 -9.45 2.55
N VAL A 83 12.63 -8.99 3.65
CA VAL A 83 11.74 -9.79 4.49
C VAL A 83 10.51 -10.25 3.69
N LEU A 84 10.24 -11.55 3.75
CA LEU A 84 9.15 -12.26 3.05
C LEU A 84 9.29 -12.28 1.52
N ALA A 85 10.46 -11.96 0.95
CA ALA A 85 10.68 -12.05 -0.50
C ALA A 85 10.45 -13.49 -1.03
N GLU A 86 10.76 -14.49 -0.21
CA GLU A 86 10.50 -15.90 -0.48
C GLU A 86 9.00 -16.23 -0.61
N LEU A 87 8.11 -15.35 -0.12
CA LEU A 87 6.67 -15.57 -0.11
C LEU A 87 5.92 -14.89 -1.27
N ASP A 88 6.58 -14.10 -2.12
CA ASP A 88 5.91 -13.32 -3.20
C ASP A 88 5.11 -14.17 -4.20
N ASP A 89 5.52 -15.43 -4.38
CA ASP A 89 4.86 -16.38 -5.26
C ASP A 89 4.08 -17.47 -4.51
N GLN A 90 4.13 -17.46 -3.18
CA GLN A 90 3.51 -18.50 -2.38
C GLN A 90 2.05 -18.14 -2.07
N ILE A 91 1.18 -19.14 -2.21
CA ILE A 91 -0.15 -19.11 -1.61
C ILE A 91 0.02 -19.65 -0.20
N ILE A 92 -0.28 -18.82 0.79
CA ILE A 92 -0.23 -19.14 2.21
C ILE A 92 -1.64 -19.52 2.65
N GLU A 93 -1.76 -20.51 3.52
CA GLU A 93 -3.02 -20.92 4.15
C GLU A 93 -2.92 -20.80 5.66
N GLU A 94 -3.73 -19.92 6.26
CA GLU A 94 -3.83 -19.73 7.71
C GLU A 94 -5.30 -19.71 8.12
N ASN A 95 -5.67 -20.51 9.12
CA ASN A 95 -7.04 -20.60 9.64
C ASN A 95 -8.11 -20.87 8.54
N GLY A 96 -7.75 -21.64 7.50
CA GLY A 96 -8.62 -21.93 6.36
C GLY A 96 -8.72 -20.82 5.31
N TRP A 97 -8.00 -19.71 5.48
CA TRP A 97 -7.94 -18.62 4.51
C TRP A 97 -6.70 -18.74 3.64
N LYS A 98 -6.89 -18.70 2.33
CA LYS A 98 -5.80 -18.66 1.35
C LYS A 98 -5.52 -17.22 0.94
N TYR A 99 -4.25 -16.83 0.96
CA TYR A 99 -3.84 -15.50 0.51
C TYR A 99 -2.44 -15.50 -0.10
N GLN A 100 -2.09 -14.41 -0.79
CA GLN A 100 -0.76 -14.19 -1.35
C GLN A 100 -0.32 -12.75 -1.11
N PHE A 101 0.94 -12.56 -0.76
CA PHE A 101 1.58 -11.25 -0.75
C PHE A 101 1.98 -10.86 -2.17
N GLN A 102 1.55 -9.67 -2.60
CA GLN A 102 1.84 -9.12 -3.91
C GLN A 102 2.40 -7.70 -3.72
N VAL A 103 3.43 -7.37 -4.50
CA VAL A 103 4.00 -6.02 -4.54
C VAL A 103 3.84 -5.47 -5.95
N TYR A 104 3.45 -4.20 -6.04
CA TYR A 104 3.23 -3.50 -7.29
C TYR A 104 3.96 -2.17 -7.26
N ASP A 105 4.75 -1.87 -8.29
CA ASP A 105 5.42 -0.58 -8.46
C ASP A 105 4.77 0.23 -9.57
N LEU A 106 4.65 1.54 -9.36
CA LEU A 106 4.19 2.46 -10.40
C LEU A 106 5.17 2.41 -11.57
N GLN A 107 4.67 2.23 -12.79
CA GLN A 107 5.51 2.22 -13.98
C GLN A 107 6.05 3.64 -14.23
N ASP A 108 7.37 3.79 -14.27
CA ASP A 108 7.98 5.04 -14.73
C ASP A 108 7.58 5.24 -16.21
N SER A 109 6.88 6.34 -16.48
CA SER A 109 6.44 6.74 -17.82
C SER A 109 7.60 7.28 -18.65
#